data_AF-A0A2W7PHU7-F1
#
_entry.id   AF-A0A2W7PHU7-F1
#
_cell.length_a   1.000
_cell.length_b   1.000
_cell.length_c   1.000
_cell.angle_alpha   90.00
_cell.angle_beta   90.00
_cell.angle_gamma   90.00
#
_symmetry.space_group_name_H-M   'P 1'
#
loop_
_entity.id
_entity.type
_entity.pdbx_description
1 polymer ?
#
loop_
_entity_poly.entity_id
_entity_poly.type
_entity_poly.pdbx_seq_one_letter_code
_entity_poly.pdbx_strand_id
1 'polypeptide(L)'
;MFARFTALVGALVQLTSAERDLGGYDGQDPALAAFTGAVDAARARALTQCAVILAGETEDEMAYGLQMAAKMVRTVLTTETPTEVAMIRNILAMRHETVLFPLYRAGLPRYNALLDTAFDALAAHIALPGAGVEVVDHEDMVGMSCSATVAHTGMSRCFTGLLGAMDRFVHADQMLQRPVARDVRTPPFGLAMQRSEAALTAMFDALHQVMAADLNRREDRALWEMGYGLFSLIGLEDDDARLFLFHTLVDYQPQFMVPGAHAVARQTRQMQARFFSLVADMMQLQDFGGPGPDGDGACGPALAA
;
A
#
# COMPACT_ATOMS: atom_id res chain seq x y z
N MET A 1 -17.36 -11.37 -20.84
CA MET A 1 -17.52 -10.18 -19.96
C MET A 1 -16.29 -9.26 -19.95
N PHE A 2 -15.07 -9.79 -19.84
CA PHE A 2 -13.82 -9.01 -19.75
C PHE A 2 -13.62 -7.95 -20.87
N ALA A 3 -13.79 -8.32 -22.15
CA ALA A 3 -13.65 -7.38 -23.27
C ALA A 3 -14.66 -6.21 -23.23
N ARG A 4 -15.88 -6.47 -22.74
CA ARG A 4 -16.91 -5.42 -22.54
C ARG A 4 -16.49 -4.46 -21.44
N PHE A 5 -15.89 -4.98 -20.37
CA PHE A 5 -15.35 -4.14 -19.29
C PHE A 5 -14.15 -3.31 -19.75
N THR A 6 -13.26 -3.85 -20.59
CA THR A 6 -12.19 -3.06 -21.22
C THR A 6 -12.75 -1.89 -22.06
N ALA A 7 -13.83 -2.12 -22.79
CA ALA A 7 -14.52 -1.06 -23.53
C ALA A 7 -15.13 0.00 -22.60
N LEU A 8 -15.68 -0.39 -21.44
CA LEU A 8 -16.15 0.53 -20.41
C LEU A 8 -15.00 1.40 -19.86
N VAL A 9 -13.85 0.80 -19.53
CA VAL A 9 -12.67 1.55 -19.04
C VAL A 9 -12.20 2.56 -20.08
N GLY A 10 -12.12 2.16 -21.35
CA GLY A 10 -11.78 3.08 -22.44
C GLY A 10 -12.76 4.25 -22.57
N ALA A 11 -14.07 4.00 -22.46
CA ALA A 11 -15.10 5.04 -22.50
C ALA A 11 -15.00 5.99 -21.29
N LEU A 12 -14.68 5.47 -20.10
CA LEU A 12 -14.54 6.27 -18.88
C LEU A 12 -13.31 7.18 -18.95
N VAL A 13 -12.17 6.69 -19.45
CA VAL A 13 -10.97 7.51 -19.69
C VAL A 13 -11.24 8.61 -20.71
N GLN A 14 -11.97 8.31 -21.79
CA GLN A 14 -12.37 9.32 -22.78
C GLN A 14 -13.27 10.40 -22.17
N LEU A 15 -14.20 10.02 -21.28
CA LEU A 15 -15.05 10.96 -20.56
C LEU A 15 -14.22 11.88 -19.65
N THR A 16 -13.34 11.32 -18.82
CA THR A 16 -12.48 12.12 -17.93
C THR A 16 -11.56 13.06 -18.71
N SER A 17 -11.08 12.64 -19.89
CA SER A 17 -10.29 13.49 -20.79
C SER A 17 -11.13 14.60 -21.39
N ALA A 18 -12.34 14.29 -21.87
CA ALA A 18 -13.24 15.28 -22.45
C ALA A 18 -13.65 16.35 -21.43
N GLU A 19 -13.83 16.00 -20.15
CA GLU A 19 -14.20 16.98 -19.12
C GLU A 19 -13.02 17.84 -18.61
N ARG A 20 -11.76 17.43 -18.85
CA ARG A 20 -10.56 18.19 -18.45
C ARG A 20 -10.23 19.38 -19.36
N ASP A 21 -10.72 19.38 -20.61
CA ASP A 21 -10.40 20.42 -21.61
C ASP A 21 -11.01 21.82 -21.32
N LEU A 22 -11.63 22.02 -20.15
CA LEU A 22 -12.23 23.29 -19.70
C LEU A 22 -11.32 24.16 -18.81
N GLY A 23 -10.08 23.77 -18.57
CA GLY A 23 -9.13 24.57 -17.78
C GLY A 23 -8.68 25.86 -18.48
N GLY A 24 -9.57 26.85 -18.64
CA GLY A 24 -9.22 28.21 -19.07
C GLY A 24 -10.10 28.88 -20.13
N TYR A 25 -11.40 28.55 -20.26
CA TYR A 25 -12.27 29.18 -21.26
C TYR A 25 -13.47 29.92 -20.67
N ASP A 26 -13.49 31.24 -20.90
CA ASP A 26 -14.47 32.19 -20.39
C ASP A 26 -15.60 32.28 -21.44
N GLY A 27 -16.70 31.59 -21.18
CA GLY A 27 -17.71 31.22 -22.18
C GLY A 27 -18.24 32.33 -23.08
N GLN A 28 -18.26 32.03 -24.39
CA GLN A 28 -19.30 32.36 -25.39
C GLN A 28 -18.79 31.92 -26.78
N ASP A 29 -18.91 30.64 -27.14
CA ASP A 29 -18.51 30.14 -28.48
C ASP A 29 -19.25 28.83 -28.85
N PRO A 30 -19.69 28.59 -30.11
CA PRO A 30 -20.10 27.26 -30.63
C PRO A 30 -19.16 26.09 -30.31
N ALA A 31 -17.90 26.36 -29.94
CA ALA A 31 -17.00 25.39 -29.33
C ALA A 31 -17.56 24.74 -28.04
N LEU A 32 -18.33 25.47 -27.24
CA LEU A 32 -18.98 24.96 -26.03
C LEU A 32 -20.09 23.95 -26.35
N ALA A 33 -20.86 24.18 -27.42
CA ALA A 33 -21.92 23.26 -27.85
C ALA A 33 -21.36 21.96 -28.45
N ALA A 34 -20.24 22.07 -29.19
CA ALA A 34 -19.51 20.90 -29.68
C ALA A 34 -18.86 20.10 -28.53
N PHE A 35 -18.37 20.81 -27.51
CA PHE A 35 -17.81 20.23 -26.29
C PHE A 35 -18.87 19.50 -25.45
N THR A 36 -20.01 20.15 -25.15
CA THR A 36 -21.10 19.50 -24.41
C THR A 36 -21.63 18.28 -25.16
N GLY A 37 -21.76 18.36 -26.48
CA GLY A 37 -22.08 17.21 -27.33
C GLY A 37 -21.05 16.07 -27.24
N ALA A 38 -19.76 16.38 -27.12
CA ALA A 38 -18.70 15.37 -26.97
C ALA A 38 -18.71 14.71 -25.58
N VAL A 39 -18.89 15.49 -24.52
CA VAL A 39 -19.03 15.00 -23.13
C VAL A 39 -20.30 14.15 -23.00
N ASP A 40 -21.43 14.60 -23.53
CA ASP A 40 -22.70 13.85 -23.52
C ASP A 40 -22.59 12.55 -24.32
N ALA A 41 -21.92 12.57 -25.48
CA ALA A 41 -21.67 11.37 -26.26
C ALA A 41 -20.74 10.39 -25.52
N ALA A 42 -19.69 10.88 -24.84
CA ALA A 42 -18.80 10.04 -24.04
C ALA A 42 -19.53 9.43 -22.83
N ARG A 43 -20.36 10.23 -22.14
CA ARG A 43 -21.20 9.78 -21.02
C ARG A 43 -22.21 8.73 -21.48
N ALA A 44 -22.91 8.95 -22.60
CA ALA A 44 -23.86 8.00 -23.17
C ALA A 44 -23.18 6.67 -23.55
N ARG A 45 -21.96 6.71 -24.09
CA ARG A 45 -21.17 5.50 -24.38
C ARG A 45 -20.81 4.74 -23.11
N ALA A 46 -20.33 5.41 -22.07
CA ALA A 46 -20.01 4.79 -20.78
C ALA A 46 -21.26 4.13 -20.16
N LEU A 47 -22.40 4.82 -20.15
CA LEU A 47 -23.67 4.30 -19.65
C LEU A 47 -24.17 3.09 -20.45
N THR A 48 -23.99 3.11 -21.78
CA THR A 48 -24.34 1.97 -22.64
C THR A 48 -23.49 0.74 -22.29
N GLN A 49 -22.17 0.91 -22.08
CA GLN A 49 -21.30 -0.21 -21.68
C GLN A 49 -21.67 -0.73 -20.28
N CYS A 50 -21.99 0.15 -19.32
CA CYS A 50 -22.52 -0.26 -18.02
C CYS A 50 -23.79 -1.11 -18.17
N ALA A 51 -24.76 -0.68 -18.98
CA ALA A 51 -26.00 -1.42 -19.20
C ALA A 51 -25.75 -2.83 -19.78
N VAL A 52 -24.85 -2.95 -20.76
CA VAL A 52 -24.50 -4.23 -21.38
C VAL A 52 -23.79 -5.18 -20.41
N ILE A 53 -22.97 -4.67 -19.48
CA ILE A 53 -22.28 -5.47 -18.45
C ILE A 53 -23.26 -5.92 -17.37
N LEU A 54 -24.15 -5.01 -16.93
CA LEU A 54 -25.13 -5.27 -15.87
C LEU A 54 -26.27 -6.20 -16.32
N ALA A 55 -26.57 -6.26 -17.63
CA ALA A 55 -27.53 -7.19 -18.20
C ALA A 55 -26.97 -8.61 -18.43
N GLY A 56 -25.66 -8.81 -18.28
CA GLY A 56 -25.04 -10.13 -18.40
C GLY A 56 -25.31 -11.02 -17.18
N GLU A 57 -25.27 -12.33 -17.38
CA GLU A 57 -25.36 -13.29 -16.27
C GLU A 57 -24.08 -13.28 -15.42
N THR A 58 -24.27 -13.37 -14.10
CA THR A 58 -23.18 -13.45 -13.12
C THR A 58 -22.75 -14.90 -12.93
N GLU A 59 -22.05 -15.44 -13.93
CA GLU A 59 -21.64 -16.85 -13.95
C GLU A 59 -20.54 -17.16 -12.93
N ASP A 60 -19.66 -16.20 -12.65
CA ASP A 60 -18.58 -16.34 -11.69
C ASP A 60 -18.35 -15.07 -10.87
N GLU A 61 -17.59 -15.21 -9.80
CA GLU A 61 -17.19 -14.11 -8.92
C GLU A 61 -16.34 -13.03 -9.65
N MET A 62 -15.69 -13.35 -10.77
CA MET A 62 -14.97 -12.33 -11.57
C MET A 62 -15.96 -11.43 -12.29
N ALA A 63 -16.99 -12.01 -12.90
CA ALA A 63 -18.11 -11.35 -13.53
C ALA A 63 -18.87 -10.49 -12.52
N TYR A 64 -19.09 -11.01 -11.30
CA TYR A 64 -19.64 -10.23 -10.20
C TYR A 64 -18.79 -8.98 -9.91
N GLY A 65 -17.47 -9.14 -9.84
CA GLY A 65 -16.59 -8.00 -9.57
C GLY A 65 -16.62 -6.92 -10.65
N LEU A 66 -16.66 -7.32 -11.92
CA LEU A 66 -16.80 -6.39 -13.05
C LEU A 66 -18.17 -5.69 -13.06
N GLN A 67 -19.23 -6.40 -12.70
CA GLN A 67 -20.58 -5.83 -12.58
C GLN A 67 -20.67 -4.82 -11.43
N MET A 68 -20.03 -5.10 -10.29
CA MET A 68 -19.98 -4.16 -9.18
C MET A 68 -19.25 -2.87 -9.56
N ALA A 69 -18.11 -2.96 -10.24
CA ALA A 69 -17.41 -1.78 -10.76
C ALA A 69 -18.26 -1.01 -11.77
N ALA A 70 -18.95 -1.70 -12.70
CA ALA A 70 -19.87 -1.07 -13.66
C ALA A 70 -21.07 -0.40 -12.97
N LYS A 71 -21.56 -0.96 -11.86
CA LYS A 71 -22.63 -0.38 -11.04
C LYS A 71 -22.17 0.92 -10.38
N MET A 72 -20.97 0.96 -9.80
CA MET A 72 -20.40 2.17 -9.22
C MET A 72 -20.24 3.28 -10.26
N VAL A 73 -19.69 2.96 -11.44
CA VAL A 73 -19.55 3.91 -12.55
C VAL A 73 -20.91 4.45 -12.96
N ARG A 74 -21.91 3.57 -13.18
CA ARG A 74 -23.27 4.00 -13.54
C ARG A 74 -23.85 4.94 -12.48
N THR A 75 -23.76 4.57 -11.21
CA THR A 75 -24.31 5.39 -10.11
C THR A 75 -23.71 6.79 -10.12
N VAL A 76 -22.38 6.93 -10.20
CA VAL A 76 -21.72 8.26 -10.25
C VAL A 76 -22.19 9.10 -11.44
N LEU A 77 -22.38 8.47 -12.60
CA LEU A 77 -22.77 9.18 -13.83
C LEU A 77 -24.26 9.53 -13.92
N THR A 78 -25.12 8.88 -13.13
CA THR A 78 -26.58 9.09 -13.19
C THR A 78 -27.20 9.67 -11.94
N THR A 79 -26.53 9.57 -10.78
CA THR A 79 -27.09 10.04 -9.53
C THR A 79 -26.98 11.56 -9.42
N GLU A 80 -28.06 12.19 -8.96
CA GLU A 80 -28.07 13.59 -8.57
C GLU A 80 -27.79 13.76 -7.06
N THR A 81 -27.61 12.65 -6.33
CA THR A 81 -27.45 12.66 -4.87
C THR A 81 -25.97 12.80 -4.49
N PRO A 82 -25.54 13.93 -3.89
CA PRO A 82 -24.12 14.15 -3.53
C PRO A 82 -23.58 13.11 -2.54
N THR A 83 -24.44 12.60 -1.65
CA THR A 83 -24.10 11.58 -0.65
C THR A 83 -23.70 10.25 -1.28
N GLU A 84 -24.35 9.83 -2.38
CA GLU A 84 -24.01 8.60 -3.08
C GLU A 84 -22.64 8.72 -3.75
N VAL A 85 -22.36 9.88 -4.36
CA VAL A 85 -21.04 10.19 -4.93
C VAL A 85 -19.97 10.25 -3.85
N ALA A 86 -20.25 10.86 -2.69
CA ALA A 86 -19.33 10.91 -1.55
C ALA A 86 -19.03 9.52 -0.98
N MET A 87 -20.05 8.65 -0.88
CA MET A 87 -19.86 7.26 -0.44
C MET A 87 -18.97 6.49 -1.42
N ILE A 88 -19.20 6.62 -2.73
CA ILE A 88 -18.36 5.98 -3.75
C ILE A 88 -16.94 6.55 -3.73
N ARG A 89 -16.77 7.87 -3.56
CA ARG A 89 -15.46 8.51 -3.40
C ARG A 89 -14.69 7.92 -2.22
N ASN A 90 -15.33 7.79 -1.06
CA ASN A 90 -14.73 7.21 0.14
C ASN A 90 -14.37 5.75 -0.09
N ILE A 91 -15.25 4.98 -0.71
CA ILE A 91 -15.00 3.59 -1.09
C ILE A 91 -13.76 3.48 -2.00
N LEU A 92 -13.65 4.36 -3.01
CA LEU A 92 -12.50 4.37 -3.92
C LEU A 92 -11.22 4.76 -3.18
N ALA A 93 -11.23 5.79 -2.32
CA ALA A 93 -10.07 6.17 -1.51
C ALA A 93 -9.59 5.00 -0.63
N MET A 94 -10.55 4.28 -0.06
CA MET A 94 -10.34 3.12 0.80
C MET A 94 -10.04 1.81 0.07
N ARG A 95 -10.01 1.77 -1.27
CA ARG A 95 -9.91 0.52 -2.06
C ARG A 95 -8.62 -0.26 -1.82
N HIS A 96 -7.54 0.45 -1.49
CA HIS A 96 -6.25 -0.14 -1.14
C HIS A 96 -6.12 -0.44 0.37
N GLU A 97 -7.07 0.06 1.17
CA GLU A 97 -7.00 0.11 2.64
C GLU A 97 -8.09 -0.75 3.31
N THR A 98 -9.04 -1.34 2.56
CA THR A 98 -10.20 -2.03 3.13
C THR A 98 -10.39 -3.48 2.67
N VAL A 99 -10.91 -4.28 3.61
CA VAL A 99 -11.30 -5.69 3.46
C VAL A 99 -12.62 -5.87 2.73
N LEU A 100 -13.41 -4.80 2.68
CA LEU A 100 -14.72 -4.75 2.07
C LEU A 100 -14.66 -4.63 0.53
N PHE A 101 -13.46 -4.65 -0.06
CA PHE A 101 -13.25 -4.72 -1.51
C PHE A 101 -12.79 -6.12 -1.95
N PRO A 102 -13.70 -7.13 -2.00
CA PRO A 102 -13.41 -8.48 -2.50
C PRO A 102 -13.34 -8.54 -4.04
N LEU A 103 -13.16 -7.40 -4.72
CA LEU A 103 -13.11 -7.34 -6.18
C LEU A 103 -11.76 -7.80 -6.72
N TYR A 104 -10.68 -7.71 -5.95
CA TYR A 104 -9.33 -8.10 -6.40
C TYR A 104 -9.06 -9.59 -6.21
N ARG A 105 -8.38 -10.21 -7.18
CA ARG A 105 -8.10 -11.65 -7.19
C ARG A 105 -6.61 -11.96 -7.26
N ALA A 106 -6.12 -12.78 -6.33
CA ALA A 106 -4.77 -13.31 -6.38
C ALA A 106 -4.60 -14.23 -7.59
N GLY A 107 -3.54 -14.04 -8.38
CA GLY A 107 -3.26 -14.82 -9.58
C GLY A 107 -3.83 -14.25 -10.89
N LEU A 108 -4.58 -13.13 -10.86
CA LEU A 108 -5.13 -12.49 -12.07
C LEU A 108 -4.64 -11.03 -12.21
N PRO A 109 -3.33 -10.80 -12.47
CA PRO A 109 -2.76 -9.44 -12.51
C PRO A 109 -3.37 -8.55 -13.59
N ARG A 110 -3.71 -9.10 -14.75
CA ARG A 110 -4.37 -8.36 -15.84
C ARG A 110 -5.77 -7.87 -15.46
N TYR A 111 -6.48 -8.64 -14.65
CA TYR A 111 -7.81 -8.28 -14.18
C TYR A 111 -7.75 -7.18 -13.11
N ASN A 112 -6.82 -7.33 -12.15
CA ASN A 112 -6.61 -6.32 -11.11
C ASN A 112 -6.17 -4.98 -11.70
N ALA A 113 -5.22 -4.98 -12.65
CA ALA A 113 -4.77 -3.76 -13.32
C ALA A 113 -5.90 -3.06 -14.10
N LEU A 114 -6.82 -3.84 -14.68
CA LEU A 114 -7.98 -3.29 -15.39
C LEU A 114 -9.00 -2.66 -14.42
N LEU A 115 -9.20 -3.26 -13.24
CA LEU A 115 -10.00 -2.65 -12.17
C LEU A 115 -9.36 -1.38 -11.61
N ASP A 116 -8.05 -1.39 -11.36
CA ASP A 116 -7.31 -0.20 -10.91
C ASP A 116 -7.49 0.96 -11.89
N THR A 117 -7.29 0.70 -13.19
CA THR A 117 -7.48 1.71 -14.24
C THR A 117 -8.91 2.28 -14.24
N ALA A 118 -9.92 1.43 -14.04
CA ALA A 118 -11.32 1.85 -13.97
C ALA A 118 -11.58 2.75 -12.75
N PHE A 119 -11.07 2.37 -11.59
CA PHE A 119 -11.25 3.09 -10.33
C PHE A 119 -10.47 4.41 -10.31
N ASP A 120 -9.27 4.44 -10.89
CA ASP A 120 -8.48 5.66 -11.04
C ASP A 120 -9.20 6.67 -11.96
N ALA A 121 -9.71 6.21 -13.10
CA ALA A 121 -10.46 7.06 -14.03
C ALA A 121 -11.76 7.60 -13.40
N LEU A 122 -12.47 6.77 -12.62
CA LEU A 122 -13.67 7.18 -11.88
C LEU A 122 -13.34 8.19 -10.78
N ALA A 123 -12.29 7.95 -10.00
CA ALA A 123 -11.83 8.87 -8.96
C ALA A 123 -11.42 10.23 -9.55
N ALA A 124 -10.72 10.21 -10.69
CA ALA A 124 -10.35 11.43 -11.41
C ALA A 124 -11.56 12.21 -11.91
N HIS A 125 -12.60 11.53 -12.42
CA HIS A 125 -13.87 12.15 -12.81
C HIS A 125 -14.60 12.79 -11.61
N ILE A 126 -14.69 12.09 -10.48
CA ILE A 126 -15.32 12.59 -9.24
C ILE A 126 -14.57 13.81 -8.65
N ALA A 127 -13.27 13.92 -8.90
CA ALA A 127 -12.44 15.01 -8.40
C ALA A 127 -12.54 16.30 -9.24
N LEU A 128 -13.15 16.26 -10.43
CA LEU A 128 -13.35 17.45 -11.25
C LEU A 128 -14.40 18.37 -10.61
N PRO A 129 -14.12 19.68 -10.45
CA PRO A 129 -15.11 20.64 -9.96
C PRO A 129 -16.18 20.85 -11.05
N GLY A 130 -17.38 20.28 -10.87
CA GLY A 130 -18.43 20.45 -11.87
C GLY A 130 -19.73 19.65 -11.72
N ALA A 131 -19.79 18.62 -10.87
CA ALA A 131 -21.07 17.99 -10.52
C ALA A 131 -21.71 18.80 -9.37
N GLY A 132 -22.51 19.81 -9.72
CA GLY A 132 -23.06 20.82 -8.81
C GLY A 132 -23.79 20.27 -7.58
N VAL A 133 -23.73 20.99 -6.46
CA VAL A 133 -24.67 22.04 -6.05
C VAL A 133 -24.09 22.73 -4.80
N GLU A 134 -24.35 24.03 -4.73
CA GLU A 134 -24.19 25.00 -3.64
C GLU A 134 -23.69 24.53 -2.27
N VAL A 135 -22.73 25.30 -1.75
CA VAL A 135 -22.34 25.36 -0.35
C VAL A 135 -23.59 25.67 0.49
N VAL A 136 -24.21 24.64 1.05
CA VAL A 136 -25.16 24.78 2.15
C VAL A 136 -24.43 24.33 3.41
N ASP A 137 -24.09 25.32 4.24
CA ASP A 137 -23.65 25.10 5.60
C ASP A 137 -24.74 24.33 6.36
N HIS A 138 -24.48 23.05 6.64
CA HIS A 138 -25.25 22.27 7.59
C HIS A 138 -24.30 21.69 8.64
N GLU A 139 -24.16 22.45 9.71
CA GLU A 139 -23.52 22.09 10.99
C GLU A 139 -24.25 20.93 11.73
N ASP A 140 -25.37 20.40 11.20
CA ASP A 140 -26.19 19.39 11.87
C ASP A 140 -26.09 18.00 11.21
N MET A 141 -24.92 17.36 11.24
CA MET A 141 -24.82 15.88 11.23
C MET A 141 -23.55 15.39 11.96
N VAL A 142 -23.28 15.96 13.13
CA VAL A 142 -22.49 15.29 14.17
C VAL A 142 -23.35 14.17 14.74
N GLY A 143 -23.29 12.96 14.19
CA GLY A 143 -24.12 11.90 14.76
C GLY A 143 -24.25 10.57 14.04
N MET A 144 -23.37 10.21 13.11
CA MET A 144 -23.20 8.80 12.75
C MET A 144 -21.71 8.58 12.50
N SER A 145 -20.97 8.40 13.59
CA SER A 145 -19.75 7.61 13.54
C SER A 145 -20.15 6.20 13.10
N CYS A 146 -20.17 5.98 11.78
CA CYS A 146 -19.89 4.65 11.27
C CYS A 146 -18.58 4.26 11.92
N SER A 147 -18.66 3.45 12.97
CA SER A 147 -17.53 2.71 13.53
C SER A 147 -17.08 1.75 12.45
N ALA A 148 -16.39 2.31 11.46
CA ALA A 148 -15.69 1.59 10.43
C ALA A 148 -14.63 0.80 11.19
N THR A 149 -14.71 -0.52 11.09
CA THR A 149 -13.63 -1.39 11.55
C THR A 149 -12.43 -1.13 10.65
N VAL A 150 -11.62 -0.14 11.04
CA VAL A 150 -10.39 0.29 10.38
C VAL A 150 -9.51 -0.95 10.16
N ALA A 151 -8.99 -1.17 8.94
CA ALA A 151 -8.10 -2.30 8.67
C ALA A 151 -6.86 -2.26 9.58
N HIS A 152 -6.45 -1.05 9.96
CA HIS A 152 -5.38 -0.80 10.92
C HIS A 152 -5.84 -0.89 12.38
N THR A 153 -5.30 -1.85 13.11
CA THR A 153 -5.30 -1.90 14.57
C THR A 153 -4.17 -1.02 15.13
N GLY A 154 -4.16 -0.78 16.45
CA GLY A 154 -3.00 -0.19 17.13
C GLY A 154 -1.70 -0.91 16.77
N MET A 155 -1.72 -2.25 16.82
CA MET A 155 -0.60 -3.12 16.43
C MET A 155 -0.08 -2.83 15.02
N SER A 156 -0.95 -2.83 14.01
CA SER A 156 -0.50 -2.60 12.61
C SER A 156 0.13 -1.22 12.38
N ARG A 157 -0.30 -0.19 13.14
CA ARG A 157 0.30 1.14 13.09
C ARG A 157 1.68 1.14 13.74
N CYS A 158 1.80 0.57 14.93
CA CYS A 158 3.09 0.40 15.61
C CYS A 158 4.06 -0.40 14.74
N PHE A 159 3.59 -1.49 14.13
CA PHE A 159 4.41 -2.33 13.26
C PHE A 159 4.86 -1.60 11.98
N THR A 160 3.99 -0.79 11.38
CA THR A 160 4.39 0.07 10.24
C THR A 160 5.47 1.09 10.66
N GLY A 161 5.33 1.66 11.86
CA GLY A 161 6.35 2.53 12.47
C GLY A 161 7.69 1.82 12.64
N LEU A 162 7.67 0.57 13.13
CA LEU A 162 8.84 -0.28 13.26
C LEU A 162 9.51 -0.54 11.90
N LEU A 163 8.75 -0.93 10.86
CA LEU A 163 9.31 -1.14 9.52
C LEU A 163 10.01 0.11 8.98
N GLY A 164 9.43 1.30 9.19
CA GLY A 164 10.05 2.55 8.81
C GLY A 164 11.31 2.88 9.63
N ALA A 165 11.37 2.48 10.89
CA ALA A 165 12.55 2.66 11.74
C ALA A 165 13.68 1.70 11.37
N MET A 166 13.36 0.43 11.09
CA MET A 166 14.31 -0.57 10.58
C MET A 166 14.94 -0.11 9.26
N ASP A 167 14.12 0.35 8.32
CA ASP A 167 14.59 0.87 7.02
C ASP A 167 15.59 2.03 7.19
N ARG A 168 15.25 3.01 8.05
CA ARG A 168 16.16 4.12 8.37
C ARG A 168 17.44 3.64 9.05
N PHE A 169 17.36 2.67 9.94
CA PHE A 169 18.52 2.09 10.61
C PHE A 169 19.44 1.40 9.61
N VAL A 170 18.92 0.47 8.81
CA VAL A 170 19.67 -0.23 7.76
C VAL A 170 20.36 0.79 6.84
N HIS A 171 19.64 1.82 6.41
CA HIS A 171 20.21 2.82 5.50
C HIS A 171 21.29 3.69 6.16
N ALA A 172 21.12 4.06 7.44
CA ALA A 172 22.10 4.82 8.19
C ALA A 172 23.37 3.99 8.48
N ASP A 173 23.19 2.71 8.81
CA ASP A 173 24.29 1.82 9.14
C ASP A 173 25.10 1.36 7.92
N GLN A 174 24.43 1.18 6.77
CA GLN A 174 25.11 0.97 5.48
C GLN A 174 26.16 2.03 5.16
N MET A 175 25.99 3.27 5.63
CA MET A 175 26.96 4.34 5.42
C MET A 175 28.23 4.18 6.26
N LEU A 176 28.16 3.40 7.34
CA LEU A 176 29.28 3.09 8.22
C LEU A 176 30.06 1.85 7.76
N GLN A 177 29.44 1.00 6.94
CA GLN A 177 30.07 -0.20 6.43
C GLN A 177 31.38 0.15 5.71
N ARG A 178 32.45 -0.60 6.00
CA ARG A 178 33.82 -0.33 5.53
C ARG A 178 33.95 -0.02 4.02
N PRO A 179 33.22 -0.69 3.10
CA PRO A 179 33.28 -0.36 1.67
C PRO A 179 32.84 1.07 1.33
N VAL A 180 31.96 1.64 2.16
CA VAL A 180 31.34 2.95 1.98
C VAL A 180 32.08 4.04 2.76
N ALA A 181 32.38 3.78 4.03
CA ALA A 181 32.94 4.79 4.95
C ALA A 181 34.33 5.28 4.55
N ARG A 182 35.19 4.44 3.93
CA ARG A 182 36.58 4.66 3.47
C ARG A 182 37.58 5.26 4.47
N ASP A 183 37.24 6.33 5.19
CA ASP A 183 38.03 6.97 6.24
C ASP A 183 37.16 7.34 7.46
N VAL A 184 37.38 6.58 8.54
CA VAL A 184 36.69 6.69 9.83
C VAL A 184 37.05 7.95 10.63
N ARG A 185 38.09 8.69 10.24
CA ARG A 185 38.52 9.92 10.95
C ARG A 185 37.87 11.18 10.39
N THR A 186 37.03 11.06 9.38
CA THR A 186 36.43 12.21 8.70
C THR A 186 35.17 12.69 9.43
N PRO A 187 34.89 14.01 9.46
CA PRO A 187 33.64 14.53 10.03
C PRO A 187 32.35 13.92 9.46
N PRO A 188 32.25 13.60 8.15
CA PRO A 188 31.10 12.87 7.59
C PRO A 188 30.88 11.50 8.23
N PHE A 189 31.94 10.77 8.58
CA PHE A 189 31.81 9.49 9.29
C PHE A 189 31.23 9.68 10.69
N GLY A 190 31.68 10.70 11.43
CA GLY A 190 31.11 11.02 12.74
C GLY A 190 29.62 11.39 12.68
N LEU A 191 29.18 12.11 11.65
CA LEU A 191 27.76 12.41 11.42
C LEU A 191 26.97 11.15 11.03
N ALA A 192 27.55 10.25 10.24
CA ALA A 192 26.93 8.96 9.92
C ALA A 192 26.76 8.08 11.17
N MET A 193 27.74 8.10 12.09
CA MET A 193 27.66 7.37 13.36
C MET A 193 26.50 7.88 14.21
N GLN A 194 26.42 9.19 14.43
CA GLN A 194 25.32 9.81 15.19
C GLN A 194 23.94 9.49 14.57
N ARG A 195 23.86 9.44 13.24
CA ARG A 195 22.62 9.05 12.54
C ARG A 195 22.29 7.57 12.74
N SER A 196 23.29 6.68 12.69
CA SER A 196 23.07 5.25 12.94
C SER A 196 22.63 5.02 14.38
N GLU A 197 23.30 5.62 15.36
CA GLU A 197 22.92 5.54 16.79
C GLU A 197 21.50 6.07 17.06
N ALA A 198 21.14 7.19 16.46
CA ALA A 198 19.79 7.75 16.58
C ALA A 198 18.74 6.86 15.90
N ALA A 199 19.06 6.28 14.74
CA ALA A 199 18.18 5.37 14.03
C ALA A 199 18.00 4.04 14.77
N LEU A 200 19.07 3.50 15.37
CA LEU A 200 19.03 2.32 16.23
C LEU A 200 18.15 2.57 17.46
N THR A 201 18.33 3.71 18.13
CA THR A 201 17.47 4.11 19.26
C THR A 201 15.99 4.19 18.84
N ALA A 202 15.71 4.85 17.71
CA ALA A 202 14.34 4.95 17.19
C ALA A 202 13.74 3.59 16.79
N MET A 203 14.57 2.66 16.30
CA MET A 203 14.15 1.29 16.01
C MET A 203 13.78 0.54 17.30
N PHE A 204 14.60 0.64 18.35
CA PHE A 204 14.26 0.07 19.66
C PHE A 204 12.99 0.68 20.25
N ASP A 205 12.79 1.99 20.18
CA ASP A 205 11.57 2.63 20.67
C ASP A 205 10.33 2.13 19.92
N ALA A 206 10.41 2.04 18.59
CA ALA A 206 9.32 1.51 17.77
C ALA A 206 9.06 0.02 18.07
N LEU A 207 10.10 -0.75 18.36
CA LEU A 207 9.99 -2.15 18.75
C LEU A 207 9.29 -2.30 20.10
N HIS A 208 9.64 -1.49 21.10
CA HIS A 208 8.94 -1.47 22.39
C HIS A 208 7.47 -1.08 22.23
N GLN A 209 7.14 -0.16 21.33
CA GLN A 209 5.74 0.19 21.03
C GLN A 209 4.97 -0.98 20.43
N VAL A 210 5.59 -1.80 19.55
CA VAL A 210 4.98 -3.04 19.05
C VAL A 210 4.76 -4.03 20.19
N MET A 211 5.76 -4.21 21.07
CA MET A 211 5.66 -5.15 22.19
C MET A 211 4.61 -4.75 23.23
N ALA A 212 4.34 -3.45 23.37
CA ALA A 212 3.35 -2.88 24.28
C ALA A 212 1.95 -2.70 23.67
N ALA A 213 1.77 -2.93 22.37
CA ALA A 213 0.51 -2.69 21.69
C ALA A 213 -0.55 -3.77 21.98
N ASP A 214 -1.81 -3.34 22.11
CA ASP A 214 -2.93 -4.25 22.36
C ASP A 214 -3.21 -5.19 21.18
N LEU A 215 -3.37 -6.48 21.50
CA LEU A 215 -3.72 -7.54 20.55
C LEU A 215 -5.24 -7.61 20.38
N ASN A 216 -5.77 -6.87 19.40
CA ASN A 216 -7.21 -6.78 19.17
C ASN A 216 -7.72 -7.83 18.17
N ARG A 217 -6.81 -8.42 17.37
CA ARG A 217 -7.14 -9.42 16.35
C ARG A 217 -6.14 -10.58 16.35
N ARG A 218 -6.49 -11.65 15.64
CA ARG A 218 -5.60 -12.81 15.47
C ARG A 218 -4.36 -12.46 14.65
N GLU A 219 -4.49 -11.56 13.69
CA GLU A 219 -3.41 -11.07 12.83
C GLU A 219 -2.43 -10.17 13.59
N ASP A 220 -2.90 -9.47 14.63
CA ASP A 220 -2.04 -8.64 15.50
C ASP A 220 -1.03 -9.50 16.25
N ARG A 221 -1.44 -10.72 16.64
CA ARG A 221 -0.54 -11.67 17.30
C ARG A 221 0.64 -12.07 16.40
N ALA A 222 0.40 -12.30 15.11
CA ALA A 222 1.47 -12.62 14.18
C ALA A 222 2.46 -11.46 14.02
N LEU A 223 1.99 -10.21 14.02
CA LEU A 223 2.86 -9.03 13.99
C LEU A 223 3.66 -8.87 15.30
N TRP A 224 3.02 -9.13 16.44
CA TRP A 224 3.70 -9.13 17.75
C TRP A 224 4.78 -10.21 17.83
N GLU A 225 4.49 -11.43 17.38
CA GLU A 225 5.46 -12.55 17.36
C GLU A 225 6.67 -12.23 16.49
N MET A 226 6.47 -11.51 15.37
CA MET A 226 7.59 -11.02 14.53
C MET A 226 8.39 -9.92 15.21
N GLY A 227 7.72 -8.99 15.92
CA GLY A 227 8.41 -8.03 16.79
C GLY A 227 9.25 -8.73 17.86
N TYR A 228 8.70 -9.73 18.54
CA TYR A 228 9.44 -10.53 19.52
C TYR A 228 10.61 -11.29 18.91
N GLY A 229 10.44 -11.83 17.69
CA GLY A 229 11.52 -12.45 16.92
C GLY A 229 12.67 -11.47 16.64
N LEU A 230 12.35 -10.25 16.22
CA LEU A 230 13.35 -9.19 16.03
C LEU A 230 14.04 -8.80 17.34
N PHE A 231 13.28 -8.63 18.43
CA PHE A 231 13.84 -8.34 19.76
C PHE A 231 14.82 -9.42 20.21
N SER A 232 14.44 -10.68 20.05
CA SER A 232 15.28 -11.83 20.39
C SER A 232 16.55 -11.87 19.53
N LEU A 233 16.41 -11.57 18.24
CA LEU A 233 17.53 -11.55 17.30
C LEU A 233 18.54 -10.45 17.65
N ILE A 234 18.08 -9.24 17.92
CA ILE A 234 18.97 -8.12 18.28
C ILE A 234 19.60 -8.34 19.68
N GLY A 235 18.90 -9.00 20.59
CA GLY A 235 19.38 -9.26 21.95
C GLY A 235 20.47 -10.34 22.06
N LEU A 236 20.75 -11.09 20.99
CA LEU A 236 21.83 -12.08 20.98
C LEU A 236 23.17 -11.39 20.78
N GLU A 237 24.10 -11.58 21.71
CA GLU A 237 25.47 -11.05 21.63
C GLU A 237 26.37 -11.88 20.70
N ASP A 238 26.08 -13.18 20.57
CA ASP A 238 26.83 -14.10 19.71
C ASP A 238 26.30 -14.10 18.27
N ASP A 239 27.19 -13.79 17.32
CA ASP A 239 26.85 -13.67 15.90
C ASP A 239 26.43 -15.00 15.28
N ASP A 240 27.07 -16.12 15.68
CA ASP A 240 26.72 -17.46 15.19
C ASP A 240 25.31 -17.86 15.65
N ALA A 241 24.98 -17.64 16.93
CA ALA A 241 23.64 -17.84 17.46
C ALA A 241 22.60 -16.92 16.78
N ARG A 242 22.97 -15.67 16.47
CA ARG A 242 22.12 -14.70 15.79
C ARG A 242 21.79 -15.15 14.36
N LEU A 243 22.80 -15.55 13.59
CA LEU A 243 22.65 -16.08 12.24
C LEU A 243 21.85 -17.38 12.23
N PHE A 244 22.09 -18.29 13.19
CA PHE A 244 21.30 -19.51 13.35
C PHE A 244 19.81 -19.20 13.59
N LEU A 245 19.51 -18.26 14.49
CA LEU A 245 18.13 -17.82 14.75
C LEU A 245 17.52 -17.15 13.51
N PHE A 246 18.28 -16.32 12.79
CA PHE A 246 17.83 -15.71 11.53
C PHE A 246 17.47 -16.77 10.48
N HIS A 247 18.35 -17.73 10.22
CA HIS A 247 18.09 -18.81 9.27
C HIS A 247 16.86 -19.63 9.68
N THR A 248 16.73 -19.92 10.97
CA THR A 248 15.52 -20.57 11.51
C THR A 248 14.26 -19.74 11.24
N LEU A 249 14.29 -18.42 11.47
CA LEU A 249 13.16 -17.54 11.21
C LEU A 249 12.78 -17.50 9.72
N VAL A 250 13.76 -17.51 8.82
CA VAL A 250 13.53 -17.52 7.36
C VAL A 250 12.99 -18.87 6.89
N ASP A 251 13.56 -19.99 7.36
CA ASP A 251 13.10 -21.34 6.99
C ASP A 251 11.65 -21.58 7.43
N TYR A 252 11.26 -21.02 8.56
CA TYR A 252 9.90 -21.08 9.09
C TYR A 252 9.03 -19.88 8.71
N GLN A 253 9.46 -19.01 7.79
CA GLN A 253 8.69 -17.85 7.32
C GLN A 253 7.23 -18.19 6.97
N PRO A 254 6.90 -19.31 6.27
CA PRO A 254 5.51 -19.65 5.97
C PRO A 254 4.62 -19.83 7.20
N GLN A 255 5.19 -20.18 8.36
CA GLN A 255 4.46 -20.36 9.63
C GLN A 255 4.12 -19.02 10.29
N PHE A 256 4.94 -17.98 10.07
CA PHE A 256 4.65 -16.63 10.55
C PHE A 256 3.63 -15.90 9.66
N MET A 257 3.51 -16.28 8.39
CA MET A 257 2.57 -15.64 7.46
C MET A 257 1.12 -15.82 7.92
N VAL A 258 0.39 -14.71 8.02
CA VAL A 258 -1.05 -14.78 8.31
C VAL A 258 -1.79 -15.53 7.19
N PRO A 259 -2.57 -16.59 7.53
CA PRO A 259 -3.34 -17.33 6.55
C PRO A 259 -4.59 -16.54 6.14
N GLY A 260 -5.08 -16.82 4.92
CA GLY A 260 -6.35 -16.28 4.44
C GLY A 260 -6.23 -15.23 3.33
N ALA A 261 -7.35 -15.01 2.65
CA ALA A 261 -7.45 -14.15 1.48
C ALA A 261 -8.11 -12.80 1.75
N HIS A 262 -8.61 -12.55 2.98
CA HIS A 262 -9.21 -11.27 3.36
C HIS A 262 -8.15 -10.15 3.44
N ALA A 263 -8.54 -8.89 3.25
CA ALA A 263 -7.55 -7.83 3.08
C ALA A 263 -6.68 -7.56 4.31
N VAL A 264 -7.17 -7.80 5.54
CA VAL A 264 -6.29 -7.74 6.73
C VAL A 264 -5.15 -8.73 6.58
N ALA A 265 -5.42 -9.98 6.20
CA ALA A 265 -4.38 -10.98 5.96
C ALA A 265 -3.46 -10.60 4.79
N ARG A 266 -3.98 -9.97 3.72
CA ARG A 266 -3.13 -9.52 2.59
C ARG A 266 -2.20 -8.39 3.01
N GLN A 267 -2.74 -7.38 3.69
CA GLN A 267 -1.98 -6.22 4.14
C GLN A 267 -0.98 -6.60 5.22
N THR A 268 -1.39 -7.43 6.19
CA THR A 268 -0.48 -8.02 7.17
C THR A 268 0.62 -8.80 6.43
N ARG A 269 0.30 -9.69 5.48
CA ARG A 269 1.34 -10.38 4.71
C ARG A 269 2.30 -9.46 3.95
N GLN A 270 1.85 -8.30 3.45
CA GLN A 270 2.75 -7.30 2.86
C GLN A 270 3.70 -6.70 3.89
N MET A 271 3.19 -6.36 5.10
CA MET A 271 4.04 -5.90 6.21
C MET A 271 5.03 -6.98 6.64
N GLN A 272 4.58 -8.24 6.72
CA GLN A 272 5.42 -9.36 7.09
C GLN A 272 6.49 -9.65 6.03
N ALA A 273 6.15 -9.61 4.74
CA ALA A 273 7.12 -9.77 3.66
C ALA A 273 8.18 -8.64 3.69
N ARG A 274 7.76 -7.39 3.93
CA ARG A 274 8.67 -6.27 4.10
C ARG A 274 9.56 -6.44 5.33
N PHE A 275 9.01 -6.92 6.44
CA PHE A 275 9.80 -7.25 7.62
C PHE A 275 10.93 -8.25 7.31
N PHE A 276 10.60 -9.37 6.68
CA PHE A 276 11.62 -10.39 6.36
C PHE A 276 12.70 -9.85 5.41
N SER A 277 12.33 -9.00 4.45
CA SER A 277 13.30 -8.29 3.60
C SER A 277 14.22 -7.40 4.44
N LEU A 278 13.67 -6.58 5.34
CA LEU A 278 14.45 -5.65 6.16
C LEU A 278 15.34 -6.39 7.19
N VAL A 279 14.86 -7.50 7.76
CA VAL A 279 15.70 -8.34 8.63
C VAL A 279 16.84 -8.94 7.83
N ALA A 280 16.59 -9.44 6.62
CA ALA A 280 17.63 -9.97 5.75
C ALA A 280 18.67 -8.89 5.41
N ASP A 281 18.23 -7.67 5.07
CA ASP A 281 19.12 -6.54 4.81
C ASP A 281 19.95 -6.16 6.04
N MET A 282 19.33 -6.21 7.24
CA MET A 282 20.02 -5.98 8.51
C MET A 282 21.08 -7.06 8.78
N MET A 283 20.81 -8.33 8.48
CA MET A 283 21.78 -9.42 8.64
C MET A 283 22.94 -9.37 7.65
N GLN A 284 22.87 -8.53 6.60
CA GLN A 284 24.02 -8.28 5.72
C GLN A 284 24.99 -7.24 6.28
N LEU A 285 24.60 -6.51 7.35
CA LEU A 285 25.47 -5.55 8.02
C LEU A 285 26.51 -6.29 8.87
N GLN A 286 27.76 -5.80 8.90
CA GLN A 286 28.86 -6.44 9.62
C GLN A 286 28.57 -6.62 11.12
N ASP A 287 27.90 -5.65 11.75
CA ASP A 287 27.55 -5.69 13.17
C ASP A 287 26.49 -6.78 13.51
N PHE A 288 25.88 -7.38 12.49
CA PHE A 288 24.85 -8.42 12.60
C PHE A 288 25.31 -9.79 12.08
N GLY A 289 26.62 -10.00 11.89
CA GLY A 289 27.17 -11.24 11.34
C GLY A 289 27.16 -11.32 9.81
N GLY A 290 26.89 -10.20 9.13
CA GLY A 290 26.98 -10.11 7.68
C GLY A 290 28.42 -10.31 7.17
N PRO A 291 28.59 -10.70 5.89
CA PRO A 291 29.91 -10.95 5.34
C PRO A 291 30.79 -9.70 5.43
N GLY A 292 31.83 -9.79 6.24
CA GLY A 292 32.91 -8.81 6.24
C GLY A 292 33.62 -8.77 4.87
N PRO A 293 34.44 -7.75 4.61
CA PRO A 293 35.26 -7.69 3.38
C PRO A 293 36.22 -8.90 3.22
N ASP A 294 36.41 -9.67 4.29
CA ASP A 294 37.28 -10.84 4.35
C ASP A 294 36.51 -12.18 4.28
N GLY A 295 35.27 -12.17 3.77
CA GLY A 295 34.39 -13.35 3.69
C GLY A 295 35.14 -14.61 3.25
N ASP A 296 35.18 -15.60 4.13
CA ASP A 296 35.96 -16.85 4.08
C ASP A 296 36.66 -17.15 2.74
N GLY A 297 37.85 -16.57 2.60
CA GLY A 297 38.83 -16.93 1.60
C GLY A 297 40.21 -16.83 2.23
N ALA A 298 40.86 -17.97 2.44
CA ALA A 298 42.21 -18.07 2.97
C ALA A 298 43.16 -16.95 2.46
N CYS A 299 43.88 -16.32 3.41
CA CYS A 299 45.21 -15.67 3.30
C CYS A 299 45.29 -14.26 3.93
N GLY A 300 45.48 -14.21 5.26
CA GLY A 300 46.42 -13.27 5.91
C GLY A 300 47.67 -14.07 6.32
N PRO A 301 48.89 -13.50 6.26
CA PRO A 301 50.10 -14.24 5.92
C PRO A 301 50.43 -15.33 6.93
N ALA A 302 50.92 -16.46 6.44
CA ALA A 302 51.70 -17.37 7.25
C ALA A 302 52.77 -16.53 7.96
N LEU A 303 52.67 -16.44 9.28
CA LEU A 303 53.78 -16.04 10.14
C LEU A 303 54.84 -17.14 10.00
N ALA A 304 55.62 -17.04 8.94
CA ALA A 304 56.88 -17.70 8.78
C ALA A 304 57.97 -16.71 9.19
N ALA A 305 58.77 -17.16 10.17
CA ALA A 305 59.93 -16.55 10.82
C ALA A 305 59.63 -15.84 12.15
#